data_AF-A0A1X7M604-F1
#
_entry.id   AF-A0A1X7M604-F1
#
_cell.length_a   1.000
_cell.length_b   1.000
_cell.length_c   1.000
_cell.angle_alpha   90.00
_cell.angle_beta   90.00
_cell.angle_gamma   90.00
#
_symmetry.space_group_name_H-M   'P 1'
#
loop_
_entity.id
_entity.type
_entity.pdbx_description
1 polymer ?
#
loop_
_entity_poly.entity_id
_entity_poly.type
_entity_poly.pdbx_seq_one_letter_code
_entity_poly.pdbx_strand_id
1 'polypeptide(L)'
;MQTVDEMMEQAFFEGRDARSAEFKQGARDVLIARKEGSALPPIPFQMGTAQADAYLAGREEGGIIWSTMAEARMGIERSPDDEALTAFAAQAQRYRPLAVEVTQDLSALQALYGK
;
A
#
# COMPACT_ATOMS: atom_id res chain seq x y z
N MET A 1 -6.88 22.07 -6.64
CA MET A 1 -6.71 21.16 -5.48
C MET A 1 -7.91 20.24 -5.48
N GLN A 2 -7.71 18.92 -5.57
CA GLN A 2 -8.80 17.94 -5.67
C GLN A 2 -9.76 18.05 -4.47
N THR A 3 -11.06 17.98 -4.73
CA THR A 3 -12.14 18.01 -3.72
C THR A 3 -12.25 16.66 -3.03
N VAL A 4 -12.86 16.62 -1.84
CA VAL A 4 -13.08 15.33 -1.15
C VAL A 4 -14.01 14.44 -1.98
N ASP A 5 -15.00 15.03 -2.65
CA ASP A 5 -15.90 14.28 -3.52
C ASP A 5 -15.16 13.63 -4.69
N GLU A 6 -14.26 14.37 -5.35
CA GLU A 6 -13.40 13.82 -6.41
C GLU A 6 -12.48 12.71 -5.89
N MET A 7 -11.95 12.83 -4.66
CA MET A 7 -11.13 11.78 -4.05
C MET A 7 -11.95 10.52 -3.78
N MET A 8 -13.16 10.68 -3.26
CA MET A 8 -14.09 9.58 -2.98
C MET A 8 -14.57 8.90 -4.26
N GLU A 9 -14.88 9.66 -5.30
CA GLU A 9 -15.32 9.13 -6.59
C GLU A 9 -14.21 8.32 -7.26
N GLN A 10 -12.97 8.81 -7.21
CA GLN A 10 -11.80 8.09 -7.72
C GLN A 10 -11.48 6.83 -6.90
N ALA A 11 -11.67 6.85 -5.57
CA ALA A 11 -11.39 5.70 -4.71
C ALA A 11 -12.48 4.61 -4.75
N PHE A 12 -13.73 4.99 -5.03
CA PHE A 12 -14.91 4.13 -4.96
C PHE A 12 -15.68 4.06 -6.29
N PHE A 13 -14.97 4.06 -7.41
CA PHE A 13 -15.55 4.00 -8.76
C PHE A 13 -16.30 2.69 -9.04
N GLU A 14 -17.24 2.74 -10.00
CA GLU A 14 -17.98 1.57 -10.49
C GLU A 14 -17.01 0.55 -11.12
N GLY A 15 -16.72 -0.52 -10.39
CA GLY A 15 -15.72 -1.54 -10.76
C GLY A 15 -14.94 -2.13 -9.59
N ARG A 16 -14.96 -1.48 -8.41
CA ARG A 16 -14.51 -2.07 -7.14
C ARG A 16 -15.66 -2.79 -6.42
N ASP A 17 -15.31 -3.66 -5.46
CA ASP A 17 -16.28 -4.26 -4.55
C ASP A 17 -17.11 -3.19 -3.84
N ALA A 18 -18.43 -3.40 -3.81
CA ALA A 18 -19.35 -2.49 -3.15
C ALA A 18 -18.98 -2.35 -1.67
N ARG A 19 -18.72 -1.12 -1.23
CA ARG A 19 -18.47 -0.78 0.18
C ARG A 19 -19.71 -0.18 0.82
N SER A 20 -19.92 -0.50 2.09
CA SER A 20 -21.06 0.01 2.87
C SER A 20 -21.00 1.53 3.03
N ALA A 21 -22.14 2.12 3.39
CA ALA A 21 -22.24 3.56 3.61
C ALA A 21 -21.34 4.01 4.77
N GLU A 22 -21.26 3.23 5.85
CA GLU A 22 -20.45 3.49 7.04
C GLU A 22 -18.95 3.51 6.70
N PHE A 23 -18.50 2.57 5.87
CA PHE A 23 -17.12 2.54 5.39
C PHE A 23 -16.77 3.80 4.59
N LYS A 24 -17.64 4.18 3.64
CA LYS A 24 -17.43 5.40 2.84
C LYS A 24 -17.46 6.65 3.71
N GLN A 25 -18.30 6.69 4.75
CA GLN A 25 -18.35 7.79 5.70
C GLN A 25 -17.05 7.92 6.48
N GLY A 26 -16.49 6.81 6.97
CA GLY A 26 -15.20 6.80 7.68
C GLY A 26 -14.06 7.35 6.82
N ALA A 27 -14.00 6.93 5.56
CA ALA A 27 -13.00 7.42 4.61
C ALA A 27 -13.15 8.92 4.35
N ARG A 28 -14.38 9.37 4.11
CA ARG A 28 -14.70 10.80 3.88
C ARG A 28 -14.30 11.67 5.07
N ASP A 29 -14.63 11.28 6.29
CA ASP A 29 -14.33 12.06 7.50
C ASP A 29 -12.81 12.27 7.66
N VAL A 30 -12.00 11.26 7.31
CA VAL A 30 -10.54 11.38 7.33
C VAL A 30 -10.05 12.34 6.26
N LEU A 31 -10.58 12.26 5.04
CA LEU A 31 -10.18 13.16 3.94
C LEU A 31 -10.54 14.61 4.25
N ILE A 32 -11.71 14.88 4.84
CA ILE A 32 -12.11 16.21 5.30
C ILE A 32 -11.13 16.71 6.37
N ALA A 33 -10.90 15.94 7.43
CA ALA A 33 -10.02 16.34 8.52
C ALA A 33 -8.59 16.64 8.06
N ARG A 34 -8.04 15.80 7.18
CA ARG A 34 -6.71 16.00 6.59
C ARG A 34 -6.64 17.26 5.73
N LYS A 35 -7.67 17.51 4.91
CA LYS A 35 -7.73 18.67 4.03
C LYS A 35 -7.87 19.98 4.81
N GLU A 36 -8.64 19.97 5.87
CA GLU A 36 -8.90 21.14 6.72
C GLU A 36 -7.84 21.35 7.81
N GLY A 37 -6.97 20.35 8.04
CA GLY A 37 -6.04 20.36 9.17
C GLY A 37 -6.77 20.28 10.53
N SER A 38 -7.96 19.68 10.54
CA SER A 38 -8.83 19.58 11.72
C SER A 38 -8.73 18.19 12.39
N ALA A 39 -9.27 18.09 13.60
CA ALA A 39 -9.37 16.80 14.29
C ALA A 39 -10.46 15.92 13.64
N LEU A 40 -10.30 14.60 13.75
CA LEU A 40 -11.34 13.67 13.33
C LEU A 40 -12.60 13.84 14.19
N PRO A 41 -13.81 13.73 13.60
CA PRO A 41 -15.04 13.75 14.37
C PRO A 41 -15.11 12.55 15.35
N PRO A 42 -15.97 12.60 16.37
CA PRO A 42 -16.28 11.41 17.17
C PRO A 42 -16.91 10.31 16.31
N ILE A 43 -16.74 9.06 16.73
CA ILE A 43 -17.33 7.90 16.04
C ILE A 43 -18.86 7.96 16.21
N PRO A 44 -19.66 8.00 15.13
CA PRO A 44 -21.12 8.16 15.23
C PRO A 44 -21.85 6.83 15.50
N PHE A 45 -21.14 5.71 15.48
CA PHE A 45 -21.68 4.37 15.67
C PHE A 45 -21.35 3.81 17.05
N GLN A 46 -22.24 2.98 17.59
CA GLN A 46 -21.98 2.28 18.84
C GLN A 46 -20.81 1.30 18.66
N MET A 47 -19.80 1.40 19.52
CA MET A 47 -18.64 0.50 19.49
C MET A 47 -19.05 -0.96 19.69
N GLY A 48 -18.36 -1.88 19.00
CA GLY A 48 -18.65 -3.32 19.01
C GLY A 48 -19.79 -3.73 18.07
N THR A 49 -20.21 -2.85 17.17
CA THR A 49 -21.19 -3.15 16.11
C THR A 49 -20.50 -3.23 14.75
N ALA A 50 -21.09 -3.99 13.82
CA ALA A 50 -20.59 -4.10 12.46
C ALA A 50 -20.51 -2.74 11.74
N GLN A 51 -21.41 -1.80 12.06
CA GLN A 51 -21.36 -0.43 11.55
C GLN A 51 -20.12 0.32 12.05
N ALA A 52 -19.80 0.21 13.34
CA ALA A 52 -18.60 0.83 13.90
C ALA A 52 -17.32 0.22 13.31
N ASP A 53 -17.28 -1.10 13.14
CA ASP A 53 -16.14 -1.79 12.53
C ASP A 53 -15.93 -1.34 11.08
N ALA A 54 -17.01 -1.27 10.29
CA ALA A 54 -16.97 -0.78 8.91
C ALA A 54 -16.50 0.67 8.83
N TYR A 55 -16.96 1.53 9.74
CA TYR A 55 -16.56 2.94 9.80
C TYR A 55 -15.08 3.11 10.17
N LEU A 56 -14.58 2.34 11.15
CA LEU A 56 -13.18 2.37 11.53
C LEU A 56 -12.27 1.88 10.41
N ALA A 57 -12.65 0.78 9.74
CA ALA A 57 -11.95 0.31 8.54
C ALA A 57 -11.97 1.37 7.42
N GLY A 58 -13.09 2.08 7.27
CA GLY A 58 -13.21 3.23 6.38
C GLY A 58 -12.22 4.35 6.70
N ARG A 59 -12.02 4.67 7.98
CA ARG A 59 -11.02 5.69 8.40
C ARG A 59 -9.60 5.29 8.01
N GLU A 60 -9.25 4.02 8.19
CA GLU A 60 -7.94 3.51 7.75
C GLU A 60 -7.76 3.68 6.24
N GLU A 61 -8.76 3.28 5.44
CA GLU A 61 -8.75 3.47 3.99
C GLU A 61 -8.63 4.96 3.60
N GLY A 62 -9.34 5.85 4.28
CA GLY A 62 -9.23 7.30 4.05
C GLY A 62 -7.80 7.83 4.25
N GLY A 63 -7.06 7.27 5.21
CA GLY A 63 -5.65 7.57 5.43
C GLY A 63 -4.77 7.09 4.26
N ILE A 64 -5.03 5.88 3.76
CA ILE A 64 -4.33 5.31 2.60
C ILE A 64 -4.59 6.17 1.35
N ILE A 65 -5.86 6.51 1.08
CA ILE A 65 -6.25 7.38 -0.05
C ILE A 65 -5.51 8.71 0.02
N TRP A 66 -5.49 9.36 1.19
CA TRP A 66 -4.78 10.62 1.37
C TRP A 66 -3.30 10.50 1.06
N SER A 67 -2.63 9.47 1.58
CA SER A 67 -1.20 9.25 1.34
C SER A 67 -0.91 8.97 -0.13
N THR A 68 -1.62 8.04 -0.77
CA THR A 68 -1.41 7.70 -2.19
C THR A 68 -1.63 8.91 -3.10
N MET A 69 -2.64 9.74 -2.81
CA MET A 69 -2.90 10.95 -3.60
C MET A 69 -1.90 12.07 -3.31
N ALA A 70 -1.42 12.18 -2.06
CA ALA A 70 -0.35 13.11 -1.70
C ALA A 70 0.97 12.73 -2.37
N GLU A 71 1.31 11.44 -2.42
CA GLU A 71 2.47 10.89 -3.13
C GLU A 71 2.38 11.13 -4.65
N ALA A 72 1.21 10.90 -5.24
CA ALA A 72 0.96 11.20 -6.65
C ALA A 72 1.10 12.70 -6.96
N ARG A 73 0.69 13.57 -6.02
CA ARG A 73 0.80 15.04 -6.17
C ARG A 73 2.22 15.55 -5.94
N MET A 74 2.93 15.00 -4.97
CA MET A 74 4.32 15.36 -4.69
C MET A 74 5.24 14.90 -5.81
N GLY A 75 4.78 14.01 -6.69
CA GLY A 75 5.60 13.38 -7.69
C GLY A 75 6.77 12.75 -6.96
N ILE A 76 6.57 11.56 -6.39
CA ILE A 76 7.73 10.68 -6.21
C ILE A 76 8.26 10.42 -7.63
N GLU A 77 9.08 11.35 -8.11
CA GLU A 77 10.26 11.06 -8.90
C GLU A 77 10.88 9.89 -8.17
N ARG A 78 10.84 8.70 -8.78
CA ARG A 78 11.55 7.52 -8.27
C ARG A 78 12.91 8.02 -7.80
N SER A 79 13.26 7.79 -6.54
CA SER A 79 14.58 8.17 -6.07
C SER A 79 15.60 7.53 -7.02
N PRO A 80 16.73 8.17 -7.37
CA PRO A 80 17.82 7.47 -8.06
C PRO A 80 18.24 6.16 -7.34
N ASP A 81 17.91 6.03 -6.05
CA ASP A 81 18.09 4.82 -5.26
C ASP A 81 17.14 3.66 -5.65
N ASP A 82 15.98 3.95 -6.27
CA ASP A 82 15.08 2.94 -6.85
C ASP A 82 15.68 2.32 -8.12
N GLU A 83 16.48 3.10 -8.87
CA GLU A 83 17.26 2.58 -9.98
C GLU A 83 18.39 1.67 -9.46
N ALA A 84 19.00 1.98 -8.31
CA ALA A 84 19.95 1.10 -7.64
C ALA A 84 19.31 -0.20 -7.13
N LEU A 85 18.10 -0.15 -6.56
CA LEU A 85 17.32 -1.33 -6.17
C LEU A 85 16.88 -2.17 -7.38
N THR A 86 16.47 -1.51 -8.47
CA THR A 86 16.10 -2.18 -9.73
C THR A 86 17.32 -2.79 -10.42
N ALA A 87 18.45 -2.09 -10.44
CA ALA A 87 19.73 -2.58 -10.97
C ALA A 87 20.28 -3.72 -10.12
N PHE A 88 20.17 -3.63 -8.79
CA PHE A 88 20.53 -4.72 -7.88
C PHE A 88 19.66 -5.95 -8.11
N ALA A 89 18.34 -5.79 -8.24
CA ALA A 89 17.42 -6.89 -8.55
C ALA A 89 17.70 -7.51 -9.92
N ALA A 90 17.96 -6.70 -10.95
CA ALA A 90 18.32 -7.17 -12.29
C ALA A 90 19.68 -7.89 -12.30
N GLN A 91 20.66 -7.38 -11.55
CA GLN A 91 21.97 -8.00 -11.39
C GLN A 91 21.89 -9.32 -10.62
N ALA A 92 21.08 -9.38 -9.56
CA ALA A 92 20.80 -10.62 -8.83
C ALA A 92 20.12 -11.68 -9.73
N GLN A 93 19.23 -11.26 -10.63
CA GLN A 93 18.61 -12.16 -11.63
C GLN A 93 19.62 -12.67 -12.66
N ARG A 94 20.60 -11.85 -13.05
CA ARG A 94 21.68 -12.22 -13.97
C ARG A 94 22.66 -13.23 -13.37
N TYR A 95 22.87 -13.20 -12.06
CA TYR A 95 23.70 -14.18 -11.33
C TYR A 95 22.92 -15.40 -10.81
N ARG A 96 21.58 -15.39 -10.89
CA ARG A 96 20.73 -16.52 -10.48
C ARG A 96 21.11 -17.86 -11.13
N PRO A 97 21.45 -17.98 -12.43
CA PRO A 97 21.89 -19.25 -13.00
C PRO A 97 23.27 -19.69 -12.48
N LEU A 98 24.20 -18.77 -12.22
CA LEU A 98 25.53 -19.07 -11.66
C LEU A 98 25.46 -19.53 -10.21
N ALA A 99 24.54 -18.98 -9.41
CA ALA A 99 24.32 -19.41 -8.03
C ALA A 99 23.79 -20.85 -7.95
N VAL A 100 23.00 -21.28 -8.93
CA VAL A 100 22.50 -22.67 -9.01
C VAL A 100 23.62 -23.63 -9.41
N GLU A 101 24.46 -23.28 -10.40
CA GLU A 101 25.63 -24.09 -10.79
C GLU A 101 26.65 -24.26 -9.64
N VAL A 102 27.01 -23.17 -8.95
CA VAL A 102 27.95 -23.23 -7.82
C VAL A 102 27.41 -24.09 -6.67
N THR A 103 26.11 -24.08 -6.42
CA THR A 103 25.48 -24.91 -5.38
C THR A 103 25.47 -26.40 -5.74
N GLN A 104 25.29 -26.73 -7.02
CA GLN A 104 25.36 -28.11 -7.50
C GLN A 104 26.79 -28.67 -7.45
N ASP A 105 27.78 -27.85 -7.79
CA ASP A 105 29.19 -28.26 -7.80
C ASP A 105 29.75 -28.40 -6.36
N LEU A 106 29.33 -27.53 -5.43
CA LEU A 106 29.65 -27.68 -4.00
C LEU A 106 29.04 -28.95 -3.40
N SER A 107 27.81 -29.28 -3.79
CA SER A 107 27.14 -30.51 -3.34
C SER A 107 27.86 -31.76 -3.88
N ALA A 108 28.33 -31.70 -5.12
CA ALA A 108 29.13 -32.76 -5.75
C ALA A 108 30.51 -32.91 -5.09
N LEU A 109 31.19 -31.80 -4.78
CA LEU A 109 32.48 -31.80 -4.07
C LEU A 109 32.34 -32.29 -2.63
N GLN A 110 31.29 -31.89 -1.91
CA GLN A 110 31.01 -32.39 -0.56
C GLN A 110 30.68 -33.89 -0.55
N ALA A 111 30.02 -34.42 -1.58
CA ALA A 111 29.81 -35.86 -1.73
C ALA A 111 31.10 -36.63 -2.08
N LEU A 112 32.03 -36.01 -2.81
CA LEU A 112 33.33 -36.61 -3.19
C LEU A 112 34.36 -36.59 -2.06
N TYR A 113 34.34 -35.55 -1.20
CA TYR A 113 35.35 -35.32 -0.17
C TYR A 113 34.82 -35.41 1.27
N GLY A 114 33.52 -35.63 1.48
CA GLY A 114 32.89 -35.77 2.80
C GLY A 114 32.97 -37.18 3.38
N LYS A 115 34.18 -37.72 3.56
CA LYS A 115 34.44 -38.87 4.44
C LYS A 115 35.12 -38.41 5.72
#